data_AF-A0A847LN53-F1
#
_entry.id   AF-A0A847LN53-F1
#
_cell.length_a   1.000
_cell.length_b   1.000
_cell.length_c   1.000
_cell.angle_alpha   90.00
_cell.angle_beta   90.00
_cell.angle_gamma   90.00
#
_symmetry.space_group_name_H-M   'P 1'
#
loop_
_entity.id
_entity.type
_entity.pdbx_description
1 polymer ?
#
loop_
_entity_poly.entity_id
_entity_poly.type
_entity_poly.pdbx_seq_one_letter_code
_entity_poly.pdbx_strand_id
1 'polypeptide(L)'
;MDRRGKGFPWLVLGIALLFCPGTLTAQVSDVAAGVTVDPDLRAAATDLLAMARFEEIHAPPAGKAGPAAGQGAVANAFYDHVLGGIRSSQERGPVYDRLSGGDSRRILRKLTLFQRAFLPLAWLVDRRAHRFQRRGIPIVSGDLMPVAGLPAPETPPRWRGKLAAGPARQLKDDLKAYKHRFWDRVQAADFHAAARLTWETLQMVKAVEEREGCHLAMVKHFLESLGLGALHAVRYVRDSHGEVIPLAKAFLAIQMMPLGNTLPMDLDAQALHARGIGLLVNDVPAIPFEAEWQRP
;
A
#
# COMPACT_ATOMS: atom_id res chain seq x y z
N MET A 1 44.12 -0.54 28.94
CA MET A 1 42.97 -0.19 29.82
C MET A 1 41.89 0.37 28.90
N ASP A 2 41.03 -0.42 28.26
CA ASP A 2 40.08 -1.45 28.74
C ASP A 2 39.18 -0.94 29.87
N ARG A 3 37.93 -0.61 29.52
CA ARG A 3 36.65 -1.14 30.05
C ARG A 3 35.55 -0.72 29.05
N ARG A 4 35.14 -1.56 28.10
CA ARG A 4 34.09 -2.60 28.20
C ARG A 4 32.81 -2.11 28.89
N GLY A 5 31.82 -1.75 28.07
CA GLY A 5 30.38 -1.84 28.38
C GLY A 5 29.72 -2.66 27.28
N LYS A 6 29.61 -3.97 27.50
CA LYS A 6 28.90 -4.93 26.65
C LYS A 6 27.41 -4.83 26.93
N GLY A 7 26.60 -4.80 25.87
CA GLY A 7 25.16 -5.07 25.89
C GLY A 7 24.75 -5.58 24.52
N PHE A 8 24.77 -6.91 24.34
CA PHE A 8 24.46 -7.62 23.10
C PHE A 8 22.92 -7.73 22.89
N PRO A 9 22.45 -8.03 21.68
CA PRO A 9 21.12 -7.74 21.15
C PRO A 9 20.18 -8.94 21.20
N TRP A 10 18.90 -8.69 21.48
CA TRP A 10 17.80 -9.63 21.20
C TRP A 10 16.49 -8.84 21.02
N LEU A 11 16.14 -8.46 19.78
CA LEU A 11 14.75 -8.39 19.27
C LEU A 11 14.69 -7.87 17.81
N VAL A 12 15.41 -8.50 16.87
CA VAL A 12 15.27 -8.22 15.43
C VAL A 12 14.66 -9.41 14.67
N LEU A 13 14.14 -10.41 15.40
CA LEU A 13 13.68 -11.68 14.83
C LEU A 13 12.14 -11.83 14.76
N GLY A 14 11.35 -10.78 15.05
CA GLY A 14 9.90 -10.92 15.26
C GLY A 14 9.01 -10.95 14.02
N ILE A 15 9.42 -10.35 12.89
CA ILE A 15 8.59 -10.31 11.66
C ILE A 15 9.10 -11.30 10.59
N ALA A 16 10.31 -11.84 10.77
CA ALA A 16 10.87 -12.87 9.90
C ALA A 16 10.60 -14.31 10.38
N LEU A 17 9.96 -14.52 11.55
CA LEU A 17 9.80 -15.86 12.15
C LEU A 17 8.36 -16.34 12.35
N LEU A 18 7.35 -15.70 11.74
CA LEU A 18 5.98 -16.24 11.76
C LEU A 18 5.75 -17.40 10.76
N PHE A 19 6.81 -18.02 10.24
CA PHE A 19 6.74 -19.24 9.43
C PHE A 19 7.70 -20.32 9.95
N CYS A 20 7.09 -21.43 10.38
CA CYS A 20 7.61 -22.78 10.67
C CYS A 20 8.14 -23.09 12.09
N PRO A 21 7.51 -24.07 12.76
CA PRO A 21 8.24 -25.18 13.35
C PRO A 21 8.29 -26.34 12.33
N GLY A 22 9.50 -26.80 11.99
CA GLY A 22 9.73 -28.12 11.41
C GLY A 22 10.18 -28.16 9.95
N THR A 23 11.50 -28.31 9.78
CA THR A 23 12.20 -28.96 8.65
C THR A 23 11.97 -28.41 7.23
N LEU A 24 12.86 -27.50 6.79
CA LEU A 24 13.38 -27.41 5.41
C LEU A 24 14.45 -26.30 5.32
N THR A 25 15.61 -26.55 5.93
CA THR A 25 16.81 -25.71 5.84
C THR A 25 17.62 -26.10 4.61
N ALA A 26 17.49 -25.36 3.49
CA ALA A 26 18.59 -25.16 2.53
C ALA A 26 18.27 -24.22 1.35
N GLN A 27 17.01 -23.89 1.02
CA GLN A 27 16.72 -23.21 -0.26
C GLN A 27 16.01 -21.84 -0.20
N VAL A 28 15.86 -21.22 0.97
CA VAL A 28 15.13 -19.95 1.11
C VAL A 28 16.05 -18.74 1.37
N SER A 29 17.37 -18.91 1.36
CA SER A 29 18.31 -17.82 1.69
C SER A 29 18.48 -16.74 0.59
N ASP A 30 18.00 -16.98 -0.64
CA ASP A 30 18.27 -16.09 -1.78
C ASP A 30 17.13 -15.15 -2.20
N VAL A 31 15.95 -15.22 -1.56
CA VAL A 31 14.79 -14.37 -1.96
C VAL A 31 14.62 -13.12 -1.07
N ALA A 32 15.31 -13.06 0.08
CA ALA A 32 15.16 -11.95 1.06
C ALA A 32 16.31 -10.92 1.07
N ALA A 33 17.35 -11.07 0.22
CA ALA A 33 18.56 -10.25 0.28
C ALA A 33 18.51 -8.89 -0.46
N GLY A 34 17.36 -8.50 -1.03
CA GLY A 34 17.30 -7.37 -1.99
C GLY A 34 16.54 -6.12 -1.57
N VAL A 35 15.85 -6.09 -0.43
CA VAL A 35 15.03 -4.94 -0.03
C VAL A 35 15.72 -4.17 1.08
N THR A 36 16.55 -3.20 0.71
CA THR A 36 16.98 -2.16 1.66
C THR A 36 15.78 -1.27 1.98
N VAL A 37 15.12 -1.56 3.10
CA VAL A 37 14.12 -0.65 3.65
C VAL A 37 14.87 0.55 4.22
N ASP A 38 14.46 1.74 3.78
CA ASP A 38 14.94 3.01 4.31
C ASP A 38 14.91 2.99 5.85
N PRO A 39 16.02 3.34 6.53
CA PRO A 39 16.13 3.24 7.98
C PRO A 39 15.06 4.07 8.72
N ASP A 40 14.60 5.19 8.15
CA ASP A 40 13.59 6.04 8.76
C ASP A 40 12.18 5.45 8.62
N LEU A 41 11.89 4.83 7.47
CA LEU A 41 10.65 4.06 7.29
C LEU A 41 10.61 2.84 8.19
N ARG A 42 11.77 2.19 8.37
CA ARG A 42 11.93 1.08 9.31
C ARG A 42 11.73 1.55 10.74
N ALA A 43 12.29 2.69 11.14
CA ALA A 43 12.11 3.25 12.47
C ALA A 43 10.63 3.58 12.75
N ALA A 44 9.95 4.28 11.83
CA ALA A 44 8.52 4.59 11.96
C ALA A 44 7.64 3.33 12.06
N ALA A 45 7.93 2.28 11.29
CA ALA A 45 7.24 1.00 11.38
C ALA A 45 7.55 0.26 12.69
N THR A 46 8.80 0.31 13.16
CA THR A 46 9.24 -0.32 14.42
C THR A 46 8.60 0.35 15.63
N ASP A 47 8.52 1.68 15.65
CA ASP A 47 7.84 2.45 16.70
C ASP A 47 6.35 2.10 16.77
N LEU A 48 5.70 1.92 15.61
CA LEU A 48 4.31 1.46 15.55
C LEU A 48 4.13 0.05 16.15
N LEU A 49 5.06 -0.86 15.87
CA LEU A 49 5.01 -2.25 16.33
C LEU A 49 5.38 -2.40 17.82
N ALA A 50 6.36 -1.62 18.30
CA ALA A 50 6.81 -1.65 19.69
C ALA A 50 5.70 -1.21 20.68
N MET A 51 4.71 -0.44 20.21
CA MET A 51 3.56 0.00 21.00
C MET A 51 2.39 -1.00 21.04
N ALA A 52 2.44 -2.10 20.27
CA ALA A 52 1.32 -3.03 20.13
C ALA A 52 1.53 -4.33 20.93
N ARG A 53 0.88 -4.46 22.10
CA ARG A 53 0.63 -5.78 22.72
C ARG A 53 -0.54 -6.44 21.99
N PHE A 54 -0.19 -7.27 21.02
CA PHE A 54 -1.11 -7.76 19.98
C PHE A 54 -2.15 -8.79 20.46
N GLU A 55 -2.03 -9.41 21.64
CA GLU A 55 -3.01 -10.43 22.08
C GLU A 55 -3.89 -10.02 23.28
N GLU A 56 -3.50 -8.99 24.04
CA GLU A 56 -4.20 -8.62 25.28
C GLU A 56 -5.47 -7.76 25.06
N ILE A 57 -5.75 -7.32 23.82
CA ILE A 57 -6.75 -6.26 23.51
C ILE A 57 -7.89 -6.73 22.56
N HIS A 58 -7.88 -7.97 22.07
CA HIS A 58 -8.86 -8.42 21.07
C HIS A 58 -10.13 -9.09 21.63
N ALA A 59 -10.55 -8.75 22.85
CA ALA A 59 -11.95 -8.94 23.24
C ALA A 59 -12.78 -7.73 22.76
N PRO A 60 -13.87 -7.90 21.99
CA PRO A 60 -14.75 -6.80 21.66
C PRO A 60 -15.38 -6.23 22.95
N PRO A 61 -15.48 -4.90 23.11
CA PRO A 61 -16.18 -4.33 24.26
C PRO A 61 -17.68 -4.64 24.13
N ALA A 62 -18.23 -5.34 25.13
CA ALA A 62 -19.66 -5.59 25.23
C ALA A 62 -20.42 -4.27 25.48
N GLY A 63 -21.30 -3.91 24.55
CA GLY A 63 -22.44 -3.01 24.76
C GLY A 63 -22.12 -1.54 25.02
N LYS A 64 -22.18 -0.69 23.97
CA LYS A 64 -22.61 0.72 24.08
C LYS A 64 -23.40 1.13 22.84
N ALA A 65 -24.49 1.88 23.10
CA ALA A 65 -25.44 2.38 22.12
C ALA A 65 -24.79 3.27 21.04
N GLY A 66 -25.36 3.24 19.83
CA GLY A 66 -24.82 3.90 18.63
C GLY A 66 -24.82 5.44 18.70
N PRO A 67 -23.91 6.10 17.97
CA PRO A 67 -23.77 7.56 17.99
C PRO A 67 -24.92 8.27 17.26
N ALA A 68 -25.20 9.50 17.72
CA ALA A 68 -26.18 10.40 17.13
C ALA A 68 -25.81 10.80 15.69
N ALA A 69 -26.84 10.99 14.85
CA ALA A 69 -26.72 11.42 13.45
C ALA A 69 -25.88 12.72 13.35
N GLY A 70 -24.76 12.64 12.65
CA GLY A 70 -23.81 13.75 12.45
C GLY A 70 -22.38 13.47 12.92
N GLN A 71 -22.15 12.40 13.68
CA GLN A 71 -20.80 11.90 13.97
C GLN A 71 -20.36 10.96 12.83
N GLY A 72 -19.23 11.27 12.18
CA GLY A 72 -18.64 10.41 11.17
C GLY A 72 -18.48 8.99 11.71
N ALA A 73 -19.02 8.01 11.00
CA ALA A 73 -18.96 6.61 11.43
C ALA A 73 -17.49 6.21 11.61
N VAL A 74 -17.15 5.73 12.80
CA VAL A 74 -15.84 5.14 13.07
C VAL A 74 -15.70 3.89 12.20
N ALA A 75 -14.68 3.86 11.35
CA ALA A 75 -14.50 2.82 10.35
C ALA A 75 -13.10 2.20 10.44
N ASN A 76 -13.01 0.89 10.21
CA ASN A 76 -11.75 0.17 10.02
C ASN A 76 -11.39 0.15 8.53
N ALA A 77 -11.40 1.32 7.91
CA ALA A 77 -11.39 1.45 6.46
C ALA A 77 -10.12 0.85 5.82
N PHE A 78 -8.96 0.94 6.48
CA PHE A 78 -7.75 0.33 5.95
C PHE A 78 -7.79 -1.19 6.03
N TYR A 79 -8.18 -1.72 7.19
CA TYR A 79 -8.33 -3.15 7.37
C TYR A 79 -9.35 -3.72 6.38
N ASP A 80 -10.51 -3.07 6.25
CA ASP A 80 -11.59 -3.50 5.36
C ASP A 80 -11.17 -3.42 3.88
N HIS A 81 -10.43 -2.38 3.49
CA HIS A 81 -9.85 -2.26 2.14
C HIS A 81 -8.89 -3.41 1.82
N VAL A 82 -7.93 -3.69 2.71
CA VAL A 82 -6.94 -4.77 2.52
C VAL A 82 -7.64 -6.14 2.50
N LEU A 83 -8.61 -6.36 3.40
CA LEU A 83 -9.40 -7.59 3.45
C LEU A 83 -10.27 -7.75 2.20
N GLY A 84 -10.85 -6.66 1.68
CA GLY A 84 -11.56 -6.64 0.40
C GLY A 84 -10.67 -7.09 -0.76
N GLY A 85 -9.42 -6.63 -0.79
CA GLY A 85 -8.43 -7.07 -1.78
C GLY A 85 -8.11 -8.57 -1.70
N ILE A 86 -8.03 -9.14 -0.49
CA ILE A 86 -7.82 -10.58 -0.28
C ILE A 86 -9.03 -11.37 -0.77
N ARG A 87 -10.25 -10.96 -0.41
CA ARG A 87 -11.50 -11.61 -0.84
C ARG A 87 -11.63 -11.59 -2.36
N SER A 88 -11.42 -10.42 -2.97
CA SER A 88 -11.41 -10.27 -4.43
C SER A 88 -10.40 -11.21 -5.10
N SER A 89 -9.18 -11.33 -4.55
CA SER A 89 -8.16 -12.25 -5.06
C SER A 89 -8.56 -13.73 -4.94
N GLN A 90 -9.26 -14.11 -3.85
CA GLN A 90 -9.76 -15.47 -3.64
C GLN A 90 -10.90 -15.82 -4.60
N GLU A 91 -11.83 -14.88 -4.82
CA GLU A 91 -12.98 -15.05 -5.70
C GLU A 91 -12.57 -15.11 -7.18
N ARG A 92 -11.66 -14.22 -7.59
CA ARG A 92 -11.25 -14.05 -9.00
C ARG A 92 -10.08 -14.96 -9.38
N GLY A 93 -9.32 -15.45 -8.40
CA GLY A 93 -8.15 -16.30 -8.61
C GLY A 93 -8.40 -17.53 -9.47
N PRO A 94 -9.45 -18.35 -9.23
CA PRO A 94 -9.76 -19.52 -10.07
C PRO A 94 -10.04 -19.18 -11.54
N VAL A 95 -10.60 -17.99 -11.81
CA VAL A 95 -10.83 -17.52 -13.19
C VAL A 95 -9.49 -17.25 -13.87
N TYR A 96 -8.63 -16.45 -13.25
CA TYR A 96 -7.32 -16.16 -13.80
C TYR A 96 -6.46 -17.41 -13.95
N ASP A 97 -6.56 -18.35 -13.01
CA ASP A 97 -5.85 -19.62 -13.06
C ASP A 97 -6.19 -20.40 -14.33
N ARG A 98 -7.50 -20.52 -14.63
CA ARG A 98 -8.01 -21.16 -15.84
C ARG A 98 -7.58 -20.42 -17.10
N LEU A 99 -7.75 -19.09 -17.14
CA LEU A 99 -7.38 -18.27 -18.30
C LEU A 99 -5.87 -18.32 -18.59
N SER A 100 -5.05 -18.37 -17.55
CA SER A 100 -3.60 -18.35 -17.67
C SER A 100 -2.96 -19.74 -17.78
N GLY A 101 -3.71 -20.82 -17.52
CA GLY A 101 -3.16 -22.17 -17.40
C GLY A 101 -2.18 -22.32 -16.22
N GLY A 102 -2.43 -21.63 -15.10
CA GLY A 102 -1.57 -21.69 -13.91
C GLY A 102 -0.63 -20.51 -13.67
N ASP A 103 -0.25 -19.76 -14.72
CA ASP A 103 0.80 -18.72 -14.61
C ASP A 103 0.44 -17.58 -13.65
N SER A 104 -0.84 -17.25 -13.49
CA SER A 104 -1.32 -16.20 -12.59
C SER A 104 -1.14 -16.52 -11.10
N ARG A 105 -0.99 -17.80 -10.73
CA ARG A 105 -0.89 -18.24 -9.32
C ARG A 105 0.25 -17.56 -8.58
N ARG A 106 1.40 -17.37 -9.24
CA ARG A 106 2.58 -16.75 -8.62
C ARG A 106 2.30 -15.31 -8.22
N ILE A 107 1.69 -14.53 -9.12
CA ILE A 107 1.36 -13.11 -8.91
C ILE A 107 0.32 -12.99 -7.81
N LEU A 108 -0.76 -13.78 -7.87
CA LEU A 108 -1.83 -13.76 -6.87
C LEU A 108 -1.36 -14.18 -5.47
N ARG A 109 -0.48 -15.20 -5.37
CA ARG A 109 0.12 -15.60 -4.09
C ARG A 109 0.98 -14.48 -3.51
N LYS A 110 1.80 -13.83 -4.33
CA LYS A 110 2.62 -12.69 -3.92
C LYS A 110 1.74 -11.54 -3.43
N LEU A 111 0.70 -11.17 -4.18
CA LEU A 111 -0.26 -10.11 -3.81
C LEU A 111 -0.97 -10.44 -2.49
N THR A 112 -1.52 -11.65 -2.36
CA THR A 112 -2.23 -12.09 -1.15
C THR A 112 -1.31 -12.13 0.06
N LEU A 113 -0.06 -12.57 -0.11
CA LEU A 113 0.94 -12.57 0.97
C LEU A 113 1.22 -11.13 1.45
N PHE A 114 1.43 -10.19 0.50
CA PHE A 114 1.61 -8.78 0.85
C PHE A 114 0.39 -8.25 1.61
N GLN A 115 -0.82 -8.43 1.10
CA GLN A 115 -2.04 -7.96 1.76
C GLN A 115 -2.18 -8.53 3.18
N ARG A 116 -1.92 -9.82 3.38
CA ARG A 116 -1.96 -10.44 4.72
C ARG A 116 -0.95 -9.82 5.68
N ALA A 117 0.26 -9.51 5.19
CA ALA A 117 1.28 -8.85 5.99
C ALA A 117 0.87 -7.42 6.40
N PHE A 118 0.02 -6.74 5.61
CA PHE A 118 -0.49 -5.40 5.94
C PHE A 118 -1.66 -5.41 6.94
N LEU A 119 -2.40 -6.52 7.12
CA LEU A 119 -3.59 -6.53 7.99
C LEU A 119 -3.33 -6.03 9.43
N PRO A 120 -2.26 -6.46 10.13
CA PRO A 120 -1.97 -5.96 11.48
C PRO A 120 -1.66 -4.45 11.50
N LEU A 121 -0.92 -3.97 10.50
CA LEU A 121 -0.58 -2.56 10.34
C LEU A 121 -1.83 -1.73 10.04
N ALA A 122 -2.71 -2.23 9.16
CA ALA A 122 -3.96 -1.58 8.80
C ALA A 122 -4.87 -1.40 10.01
N TRP A 123 -5.06 -2.47 10.81
CA TRP A 123 -5.82 -2.39 12.05
C TRP A 123 -5.26 -1.36 13.04
N LEU A 124 -3.93 -1.30 13.19
CA LEU A 124 -3.29 -0.34 14.10
C LEU A 124 -3.51 1.11 13.63
N VAL A 125 -3.38 1.36 12.33
CA VAL A 125 -3.63 2.66 11.73
C VAL A 125 -5.09 3.08 11.93
N ASP A 126 -6.05 2.19 11.65
CA ASP A 126 -7.47 2.45 11.85
C ASP A 126 -7.77 2.80 13.31
N ARG A 127 -7.25 2.02 14.26
CA ARG A 127 -7.42 2.29 15.70
C ARG A 127 -6.91 3.67 16.10
N ARG A 128 -5.81 4.14 15.49
CA ARG A 128 -5.28 5.50 15.71
C ARG A 128 -6.13 6.56 15.02
N ALA A 129 -6.71 6.25 13.86
CA ALA A 129 -7.61 7.13 13.11
C ALA A 129 -8.94 7.37 13.84
N HIS A 130 -9.43 6.39 14.61
CA HIS A 130 -10.72 6.48 15.31
C HIS A 130 -10.89 7.74 16.17
N ARG A 131 -9.81 8.25 16.81
CA ARG A 131 -9.91 9.48 17.61
C ARG A 131 -10.22 10.72 16.77
N PHE A 132 -9.75 10.75 15.52
CA PHE A 132 -9.99 11.83 14.57
C PHE A 132 -11.33 11.65 13.88
N GLN A 133 -11.68 10.41 13.50
CA GLN A 133 -12.98 10.08 12.89
C GLN A 133 -14.14 10.45 13.82
N ARG A 134 -14.03 10.17 15.13
CA ARG A 134 -15.02 10.60 16.15
C ARG A 134 -15.23 12.12 16.22
N ARG A 135 -14.28 12.92 15.70
CA ARG A 135 -14.34 14.39 15.61
C ARG A 135 -14.74 14.87 14.21
N GLY A 136 -15.16 13.98 13.33
CA GLY A 136 -15.55 14.30 11.96
C GLY A 136 -14.39 14.47 10.98
N ILE A 137 -13.15 14.11 11.34
CA ILE A 137 -12.00 14.14 10.44
C ILE A 137 -11.81 12.74 9.83
N PRO A 138 -12.12 12.53 8.53
CA PRO A 138 -12.18 11.21 7.93
C PRO A 138 -10.80 10.70 7.48
N ILE A 139 -9.74 10.91 8.26
CA ILE A 139 -8.41 10.39 7.92
C ILE A 139 -8.46 8.87 7.79
N VAL A 140 -7.77 8.32 6.78
CA VAL A 140 -7.80 6.92 6.34
C VAL A 140 -9.12 6.53 5.68
N SER A 141 -10.25 6.77 6.34
CA SER A 141 -11.59 6.41 5.82
C SER A 141 -12.01 7.18 4.57
N GLY A 142 -11.53 8.42 4.42
CA GLY A 142 -11.74 9.25 3.23
C GLY A 142 -10.69 9.03 2.15
N ASP A 143 -9.66 8.23 2.42
CA ASP A 143 -8.48 8.09 1.55
C ASP A 143 -8.43 6.72 0.87
N LEU A 144 -9.27 5.77 1.28
CA LEU A 144 -9.28 4.39 0.77
C LEU A 144 -10.63 4.07 0.13
N MET A 145 -10.58 3.65 -1.13
CA MET A 145 -11.76 3.31 -1.90
C MET A 145 -12.19 1.87 -1.62
N PRO A 146 -13.51 1.58 -1.60
CA PRO A 146 -13.98 0.21 -1.49
C PRO A 146 -13.49 -0.62 -2.68
N VAL A 147 -13.15 -1.90 -2.43
CA VAL A 147 -12.82 -2.87 -3.48
C VAL A 147 -14.12 -3.37 -4.11
N ALA A 148 -14.78 -2.49 -4.87
CA ALA A 148 -16.10 -2.71 -5.47
C ALA A 148 -16.14 -2.11 -6.88
N GLY A 149 -17.14 -2.52 -7.68
CA GLY A 149 -17.29 -2.03 -9.06
C GLY A 149 -16.16 -2.43 -10.00
N LEU A 150 -15.41 -3.49 -9.65
CA LEU A 150 -14.31 -4.00 -10.45
C LEU A 150 -14.83 -4.58 -11.79
N PRO A 151 -14.13 -4.37 -12.91
CA PRO A 151 -14.44 -5.06 -14.16
C PRO A 151 -14.45 -6.58 -13.98
N ALA A 152 -15.19 -7.30 -14.83
CA ALA A 152 -15.15 -8.77 -14.83
C ALA A 152 -13.70 -9.26 -15.07
N PRO A 153 -13.25 -10.35 -14.41
CA PRO A 153 -11.87 -10.85 -14.55
C PRO A 153 -11.54 -11.26 -16.00
N GLU A 154 -12.54 -11.64 -16.80
CA GLU A 154 -12.42 -11.95 -18.23
C GLU A 154 -12.28 -10.72 -19.13
N THR A 155 -12.47 -9.50 -18.60
CA THR A 155 -12.38 -8.26 -19.40
C THR A 155 -10.97 -8.13 -19.96
N PRO A 156 -10.78 -8.07 -21.29
CA PRO A 156 -9.45 -7.94 -21.86
C PRO A 156 -8.86 -6.56 -21.51
N PRO A 157 -7.56 -6.49 -21.18
CA PRO A 157 -6.90 -5.23 -20.91
C PRO A 157 -6.84 -4.39 -22.20
N ARG A 158 -7.00 -3.06 -22.06
CA ARG A 158 -6.90 -2.09 -23.17
C ARG A 158 -5.61 -2.25 -23.97
N TRP A 159 -4.50 -2.33 -23.25
CA TRP A 159 -3.15 -2.48 -23.75
C TRP A 159 -2.62 -3.91 -23.53
N ARG A 160 -1.82 -4.39 -24.48
CA ARG A 160 -1.26 -5.75 -24.50
C ARG A 160 0.26 -5.77 -24.72
N GLY A 161 0.87 -4.60 -24.88
CA GLY A 161 2.32 -4.44 -24.98
C GLY A 161 3.00 -4.69 -23.63
N LYS A 162 4.33 -4.72 -23.70
CA LYS A 162 5.21 -4.94 -22.55
C LYS A 162 6.20 -3.80 -22.49
N LEU A 163 6.49 -3.33 -21.28
CA LEU A 163 7.48 -2.30 -21.07
C LEU A 163 8.88 -2.85 -21.41
N ALA A 164 9.57 -2.20 -22.35
CA ALA A 164 10.92 -2.60 -22.70
C ALA A 164 11.91 -2.40 -21.53
N ALA A 165 13.00 -3.17 -21.52
CA ALA A 165 13.94 -3.21 -20.39
C ALA A 165 14.60 -1.84 -20.10
N GLY A 166 14.92 -1.05 -21.13
CA GLY A 166 15.47 0.29 -20.98
C GLY A 166 14.51 1.24 -20.26
N PRO A 167 13.30 1.48 -20.82
CA PRO A 167 12.24 2.23 -20.15
C PRO A 167 11.89 1.70 -18.75
N ALA A 168 11.88 0.39 -18.52
CA ALA A 168 11.62 -0.21 -17.21
C ALA A 168 12.71 0.16 -16.18
N ARG A 169 13.99 0.16 -16.58
CA ARG A 169 15.09 0.61 -15.71
C ARG A 169 14.95 2.10 -15.38
N GLN A 170 14.68 2.94 -16.39
CA GLN A 170 14.48 4.37 -16.18
C GLN A 170 13.32 4.63 -15.21
N LEU A 171 12.17 4.01 -15.43
CA LEU A 171 11.00 4.16 -14.57
C LEU A 171 11.29 3.70 -13.12
N LYS A 172 12.07 2.63 -12.95
CA LYS A 172 12.49 2.18 -11.61
C LYS A 172 13.29 3.26 -10.89
N ASP A 173 14.24 3.90 -11.58
CA ASP A 173 15.06 4.97 -11.02
C ASP A 173 14.21 6.21 -10.71
N ASP A 174 13.28 6.56 -11.59
CA ASP A 174 12.33 7.66 -11.39
C ASP A 174 11.42 7.43 -10.17
N LEU A 175 10.90 6.21 -10.00
CA LEU A 175 10.09 5.83 -8.83
C LEU A 175 10.90 5.84 -7.54
N LYS A 176 12.18 5.46 -7.59
CA LYS A 176 13.09 5.59 -6.45
C LYS A 176 13.32 7.06 -6.08
N ALA A 177 13.57 7.92 -7.07
CA ALA A 177 13.75 9.35 -6.85
C ALA A 177 12.45 10.01 -6.33
N TYR A 178 11.30 9.60 -6.86
CA TYR A 178 9.99 9.99 -6.35
C TYR A 178 9.83 9.62 -4.88
N LYS A 179 10.11 8.36 -4.50
CA LYS A 179 9.99 7.87 -3.12
C LYS A 179 10.74 8.76 -2.13
N HIS A 180 12.01 9.09 -2.43
CA HIS A 180 12.82 9.96 -1.58
C HIS A 180 12.23 11.37 -1.49
N ARG A 181 11.99 12.02 -2.63
CA ARG A 181 11.45 13.39 -2.67
C ARG A 181 10.08 13.49 -2.01
N PHE A 182 9.21 12.50 -2.21
CA PHE A 182 7.89 12.45 -1.58
C PHE A 182 8.01 12.36 -0.06
N TRP A 183 8.89 11.49 0.43
CA TRP A 183 9.12 11.35 1.87
C TRP A 183 9.69 12.62 2.49
N ASP A 184 10.61 13.31 1.82
CA ASP A 184 11.14 14.60 2.28
C ASP A 184 10.01 15.63 2.48
N ARG A 185 9.06 15.70 1.52
CA ARG A 185 7.88 16.57 1.64
C ARG A 185 6.97 16.16 2.79
N VAL A 186 6.70 14.86 2.92
CA VAL A 186 5.89 14.32 4.03
C VAL A 186 6.56 14.63 5.38
N GLN A 187 7.89 14.53 5.48
CA GLN A 187 8.62 14.85 6.70
C GLN A 187 8.58 16.34 7.04
N ALA A 188 8.63 17.21 6.04
CA ALA A 188 8.40 18.64 6.22
C ALA A 188 6.93 19.00 6.51
N ALA A 189 6.01 18.02 6.54
CA ALA A 189 4.56 18.22 6.59
C ALA A 189 4.02 19.10 5.45
N ASP A 190 4.75 19.15 4.33
CA ASP A 190 4.38 19.84 3.09
C ASP A 190 3.56 18.89 2.21
N PHE A 191 2.37 18.54 2.70
CA PHE A 191 1.49 17.57 2.06
C PHE A 191 0.99 18.03 0.68
N HIS A 192 0.84 19.35 0.48
CA HIS A 192 0.47 19.90 -0.82
C HIS A 192 1.57 19.67 -1.86
N ALA A 193 2.85 19.93 -1.53
CA ALA A 193 3.94 19.62 -2.46
C ALA A 193 4.10 18.11 -2.68
N ALA A 194 3.82 17.27 -1.67
CA ALA A 194 3.80 15.82 -1.83
C ALA A 194 2.71 15.37 -2.84
N ALA A 195 1.50 15.93 -2.74
CA ALA A 195 0.43 15.68 -3.70
C ALA A 195 0.80 16.15 -5.11
N ARG A 196 1.35 17.36 -5.27
CA ARG A 196 1.82 17.88 -6.56
C ARG A 196 2.88 16.97 -7.20
N LEU A 197 3.88 16.56 -6.43
CA LEU A 197 4.93 15.66 -6.90
C LEU A 197 4.34 14.32 -7.38
N THR A 198 3.32 13.83 -6.69
CA THR A 198 2.60 12.62 -7.08
C THR A 198 1.87 12.80 -8.39
N TRP A 199 1.17 13.93 -8.57
CA TRP A 199 0.51 14.27 -9.82
C TRP A 199 1.50 14.28 -11.00
N GLU A 200 2.61 14.99 -10.88
CA GLU A 200 3.65 15.05 -11.92
C GLU A 200 4.20 13.65 -12.26
N THR A 201 4.44 12.83 -11.24
CA THR A 201 4.94 11.46 -11.41
C THR A 201 3.90 10.55 -12.06
N LEU A 202 2.62 10.70 -11.70
CA LEU A 202 1.52 9.96 -12.31
C LEU A 202 1.37 10.28 -13.80
N GLN A 203 1.48 11.56 -14.18
CA GLN A 203 1.44 11.96 -15.60
C GLN A 203 2.61 11.36 -16.39
N MET A 204 3.82 11.32 -15.80
CA MET A 204 4.96 10.64 -16.41
C MET A 204 4.69 9.14 -16.61
N VAL A 205 4.17 8.44 -15.60
CA VAL A 205 3.83 7.01 -15.68
C VAL A 205 2.81 6.74 -16.78
N LYS A 206 1.78 7.57 -16.90
CA LYS A 206 0.76 7.45 -17.95
C LYS A 206 1.34 7.64 -19.35
N ALA A 207 2.23 8.62 -19.52
CA ALA A 207 2.92 8.83 -20.79
C ALA A 207 3.80 7.63 -21.18
N VAL A 208 4.39 6.93 -20.18
CA VAL A 208 5.10 5.66 -20.42
C VAL A 208 4.13 4.56 -20.84
N GLU A 209 3.02 4.35 -20.12
CA GLU A 209 2.02 3.34 -20.49
C GLU A 209 1.49 3.52 -21.91
N GLU A 210 1.16 4.75 -22.28
CA GLU A 210 0.61 5.06 -23.60
C GLU A 210 1.64 4.83 -24.71
N ARG A 211 2.87 5.34 -24.53
CA ARG A 211 3.95 5.17 -25.52
C ARG A 211 4.31 3.71 -25.74
N GLU A 212 4.36 2.92 -24.68
CA GLU A 212 4.80 1.52 -24.72
C GLU A 212 3.62 0.56 -24.95
N GLY A 213 2.38 1.09 -24.95
CA GLY A 213 1.17 0.32 -25.07
C GLY A 213 1.08 -0.79 -24.03
N CYS A 214 1.44 -0.52 -22.77
CA CYS A 214 1.49 -1.49 -21.67
C CYS A 214 0.72 -0.98 -20.44
N HIS A 215 0.45 -1.87 -19.46
CA HIS A 215 -0.15 -1.47 -18.18
C HIS A 215 0.86 -1.43 -17.03
N LEU A 216 0.70 -0.44 -16.17
CA LEU A 216 1.41 -0.16 -14.92
C LEU A 216 0.38 0.07 -13.79
N ALA A 217 -0.58 -0.86 -13.68
CA ALA A 217 -1.76 -0.73 -12.83
C ALA A 217 -1.41 -0.58 -11.35
N MET A 218 -0.48 -1.39 -10.84
CA MET A 218 -0.07 -1.32 -9.43
C MET A 218 0.74 -0.05 -9.15
N VAL A 219 1.62 0.37 -10.05
CA VAL A 219 2.35 1.64 -9.90
C VAL A 219 1.36 2.81 -9.81
N LYS A 220 0.41 2.91 -10.75
CA LYS A 220 -0.60 3.98 -10.72
C LYS A 220 -1.46 3.94 -9.47
N HIS A 221 -1.99 2.77 -9.10
CA HIS A 221 -2.84 2.62 -7.92
C HIS A 221 -2.16 3.13 -6.65
N PHE A 222 -0.89 2.81 -6.44
CA PHE A 222 -0.13 3.29 -5.28
C PHE A 222 0.22 4.79 -5.36
N LEU A 223 0.54 5.31 -6.55
CA LEU A 223 0.72 6.75 -6.73
C LEU A 223 -0.58 7.51 -6.42
N GLU A 224 -1.70 7.10 -7.00
CA GLU A 224 -3.00 7.74 -6.75
C GLU A 224 -3.38 7.70 -5.26
N SER A 225 -3.15 6.57 -4.58
CA SER A 225 -3.43 6.43 -3.14
C SER A 225 -2.56 7.36 -2.28
N LEU A 226 -1.26 7.45 -2.59
CA LEU A 226 -0.34 8.38 -1.92
C LEU A 226 -0.71 9.84 -2.18
N GLY A 227 -1.08 10.16 -3.42
CA GLY A 227 -1.47 11.50 -3.84
C GLY A 227 -2.74 11.96 -3.17
N LEU A 228 -3.77 11.10 -3.14
CA LEU A 228 -5.04 11.38 -2.48
C LEU A 228 -4.85 11.57 -0.97
N GLY A 229 -4.11 10.66 -0.32
CA GLY A 229 -3.80 10.79 1.10
C GLY A 229 -3.05 12.08 1.44
N ALA A 230 -2.08 12.48 0.61
CA ALA A 230 -1.36 13.74 0.77
C ALA A 230 -2.28 14.96 0.54
N LEU A 231 -3.10 14.94 -0.50
CA LEU A 231 -4.04 16.01 -0.81
C LEU A 231 -5.03 16.22 0.34
N HIS A 232 -5.63 15.15 0.83
CA HIS A 232 -6.56 15.19 1.96
C HIS A 232 -5.89 15.58 3.28
N ALA A 233 -4.63 15.20 3.50
CA ALA A 233 -3.89 15.58 4.69
C ALA A 233 -3.81 17.11 4.87
N VAL A 234 -3.78 17.91 3.80
CA VAL A 234 -3.84 19.38 3.89
C VAL A 234 -5.08 19.83 4.66
N ARG A 235 -6.26 19.31 4.29
CA ARG A 235 -7.52 19.58 4.98
C ARG A 235 -7.50 19.02 6.41
N TYR A 236 -7.08 17.77 6.60
CA TYR A 236 -7.08 17.14 7.93
C TYR A 236 -6.18 17.90 8.91
N VAL A 237 -5.04 18.42 8.46
CA VAL A 237 -4.12 19.23 9.27
C VAL A 237 -4.81 20.51 9.73
N ARG A 238 -5.48 21.22 8.82
CA ARG A 238 -6.25 22.42 9.16
C ARG A 238 -7.35 22.09 10.19
N ASP A 239 -8.16 21.09 9.91
CA ASP A 239 -9.36 20.77 10.71
C ASP A 239 -9.00 20.17 12.09
N SER A 240 -7.80 19.60 12.23
CA SER A 240 -7.26 19.07 13.49
C SER A 240 -6.31 20.02 14.23
N HIS A 241 -6.06 21.22 13.69
CA HIS A 241 -5.01 22.14 14.16
C HIS A 241 -3.63 21.46 14.28
N GLY A 242 -3.29 20.59 13.32
CA GLY A 242 -1.99 19.92 13.24
C GLY A 242 -1.87 18.61 14.04
N GLU A 243 -2.83 18.27 14.91
CA GLU A 243 -2.74 17.05 15.73
C GLU A 243 -2.67 15.76 14.88
N VAL A 244 -3.23 15.80 13.66
CA VAL A 244 -3.26 14.64 12.75
C VAL A 244 -1.91 14.35 12.08
N ILE A 245 -0.96 15.30 12.06
CA ILE A 245 0.30 15.19 11.30
C ILE A 245 1.03 13.86 11.54
N PRO A 246 1.25 13.40 12.79
CA PRO A 246 1.97 12.14 13.01
C PRO A 246 1.24 10.92 12.41
N LEU A 247 -0.09 10.90 12.44
CA LEU A 247 -0.86 9.82 11.84
C LEU A 247 -0.83 9.88 10.32
N ALA A 248 -0.96 11.08 9.72
CA ALA A 248 -0.85 11.26 8.28
C ALA A 248 0.51 10.81 7.75
N LYS A 249 1.61 11.20 8.41
CA LYS A 249 2.96 10.73 8.07
C LYS A 249 3.07 9.20 8.16
N ALA A 250 2.60 8.61 9.25
CA ALA A 250 2.64 7.16 9.45
C ALA A 250 1.83 6.39 8.39
N PHE A 251 0.62 6.89 8.06
CA PHE A 251 -0.23 6.29 7.04
C PHE A 251 0.43 6.33 5.65
N LEU A 252 0.96 7.49 5.25
CA LEU A 252 1.69 7.64 3.99
C LEU A 252 2.96 6.79 3.95
N ALA A 253 3.68 6.66 5.06
CA ALA A 253 4.85 5.79 5.16
C ALA A 253 4.51 4.31 4.87
N ILE A 254 3.41 3.83 5.46
CA ILE A 254 2.93 2.45 5.28
C ILE A 254 2.51 2.23 3.83
N GLN A 255 1.77 3.17 3.24
CA GLN A 255 1.37 3.09 1.83
C GLN A 255 2.56 3.16 0.86
N MET A 256 3.65 3.83 1.24
CA MET A 256 4.84 3.95 0.40
C MET A 256 5.75 2.70 0.46
N MET A 257 5.66 1.90 1.52
CA MET A 257 6.46 0.67 1.69
C MET A 257 6.42 -0.29 0.48
N PRO A 258 5.25 -0.66 -0.07
CA PRO A 258 5.17 -1.60 -1.19
C PRO A 258 5.56 -1.00 -2.55
N LEU A 259 5.78 0.33 -2.67
CA LEU A 259 6.04 1.00 -3.95
C LEU A 259 7.25 0.42 -4.71
N GLY A 260 8.28 -0.05 -4.00
CA GLY A 260 9.43 -0.70 -4.65
C GLY A 260 9.11 -2.04 -5.33
N ASN A 261 7.97 -2.65 -5.00
CA ASN A 261 7.52 -3.94 -5.53
C ASN A 261 6.37 -3.83 -6.53
N THR A 262 5.81 -2.63 -6.76
CA THR A 262 4.69 -2.44 -7.70
C THR A 262 5.14 -2.64 -9.14
N LEU A 263 6.22 -1.98 -9.57
CA LEU A 263 6.75 -2.12 -10.93
C LEU A 263 7.12 -3.58 -11.28
N PRO A 264 7.89 -4.32 -10.45
CA PRO A 264 8.11 -5.74 -10.71
C PRO A 264 6.82 -6.56 -10.86
N MET A 265 5.78 -6.24 -10.08
CA MET A 265 4.49 -6.95 -10.16
C MET A 265 3.75 -6.64 -11.47
N ASP A 266 3.77 -5.37 -11.92
CA ASP A 266 3.23 -4.98 -13.21
C ASP A 266 3.98 -5.68 -14.36
N LEU A 267 5.31 -5.71 -14.33
CA LEU A 267 6.14 -6.39 -15.33
C LEU A 267 5.85 -7.90 -15.39
N ASP A 268 5.70 -8.55 -14.23
CA ASP A 268 5.30 -9.97 -14.16
C ASP A 268 3.91 -10.19 -14.82
N ALA A 269 2.97 -9.26 -14.61
CA ALA A 269 1.61 -9.36 -15.15
C ALA A 269 1.52 -9.05 -16.67
N GLN A 270 2.43 -8.26 -17.23
CA GLN A 270 2.43 -7.90 -18.65
C GLN A 270 2.56 -9.12 -19.59
N ALA A 271 3.13 -10.23 -19.13
CA ALA A 271 3.10 -11.49 -19.88
C ALA A 271 1.68 -12.05 -20.05
N LEU A 272 0.82 -11.86 -19.05
CA LEU A 272 -0.59 -12.24 -19.09
C LEU A 272 -1.43 -11.21 -19.85
N HIS A 273 -1.11 -9.93 -19.72
CA HIS A 273 -1.78 -8.86 -20.49
C HIS A 273 -1.61 -9.08 -22.00
N ALA A 274 -0.42 -9.47 -22.45
CA ALA A 274 -0.15 -9.81 -23.85
C ALA A 274 -1.05 -10.94 -24.39
N ARG A 275 -1.53 -11.83 -23.51
CA ARG A 275 -2.48 -12.91 -23.82
C ARG A 275 -3.95 -12.49 -23.70
N GLY A 276 -4.21 -11.22 -23.38
CA GLY A 276 -5.55 -10.70 -23.17
C GLY A 276 -6.14 -10.94 -21.77
N ILE A 277 -5.32 -11.32 -20.80
CA ILE A 277 -5.78 -11.60 -19.42
C ILE A 277 -5.55 -10.37 -18.56
N GLY A 278 -6.60 -9.72 -18.05
CA GLY A 278 -6.53 -8.45 -17.32
C GLY A 278 -6.16 -8.52 -15.84
N LEU A 279 -5.30 -9.45 -15.43
CA LEU A 279 -4.85 -9.58 -14.04
C LEU A 279 -4.23 -8.26 -13.54
N LEU A 280 -4.53 -7.87 -12.29
CA LEU A 280 -4.23 -6.56 -11.67
C LEU A 280 -5.01 -5.39 -12.26
N VAL A 281 -5.05 -5.23 -13.60
CA VAL A 281 -5.76 -4.13 -14.28
C VAL A 281 -7.25 -4.13 -13.93
N ASN A 282 -7.87 -5.30 -13.85
CA ASN A 282 -9.28 -5.44 -13.53
C ASN A 282 -9.54 -5.56 -12.01
N ASP A 283 -8.49 -5.57 -11.17
CA ASP A 283 -8.60 -5.94 -9.74
C ASP A 283 -8.29 -4.76 -8.80
N VAL A 284 -7.78 -3.64 -9.32
CA VAL A 284 -7.53 -2.43 -8.55
C VAL A 284 -8.74 -1.48 -8.67
N PRO A 285 -9.27 -0.96 -7.54
CA PRO A 285 -10.33 0.02 -7.59
C PRO A 285 -9.80 1.35 -8.12
N ALA A 286 -10.67 2.11 -8.80
CA ALA A 286 -10.37 3.47 -9.22
C ALA A 286 -10.19 4.37 -8.00
N ILE A 287 -9.15 5.21 -8.01
CA ILE A 287 -8.88 6.20 -6.96
C ILE A 287 -9.07 7.60 -7.56
N PRO A 288 -9.93 8.46 -6.99
CA PRO A 288 -10.30 9.74 -7.59
C PRO A 288 -9.25 10.85 -7.44
N PHE A 289 -7.96 10.52 -7.26
CA PHE A 289 -6.90 11.50 -7.00
C PHE A 289 -6.82 12.58 -8.07
N GLU A 290 -6.81 12.19 -9.35
CA GLU A 290 -6.70 13.15 -10.46
C GLU A 290 -7.89 14.10 -10.55
N ALA A 291 -9.10 13.53 -10.41
CA ALA A 291 -10.33 14.30 -10.44
C ALA A 291 -10.40 15.30 -9.27
N GLU A 292 -9.85 14.94 -8.12
CA GLU A 292 -9.78 15.84 -6.96
C GLU A 292 -8.66 16.86 -7.05
N TRP A 293 -7.49 16.49 -7.60
CA TRP A 293 -6.37 17.41 -7.83
C TRP A 293 -6.73 18.54 -8.80
N GLN A 294 -7.56 18.23 -9.81
CA GLN A 294 -7.98 19.19 -10.83
C GLN A 294 -9.17 20.06 -10.42
N ARG A 295 -9.80 19.82 -9.26
CA ARG A 295 -10.88 20.67 -8.79
C ARG A 295 -10.31 22.03 -8.36
N PRO A 296 -10.91 23.14 -8.83
CA PRO A 296 -10.48 24.49 -8.48
C PRO A 296 -10.71 24.83 -6.99
#